data_AF-A0ABD0PRU1-F1
#
_entry.id   AF-A0ABD0PRU1-F1
#
_cell.length_a   1.000
_cell.length_b   1.000
_cell.length_c   1.000
_cell.angle_alpha   90.00
_cell.angle_beta   90.00
_cell.angle_gamma   90.00
#
_symmetry.space_group_name_H-M   'P 1'
#
loop_
_entity.id
_entity.type
_entity.pdbx_description
1 polymer ?
#
loop_
_entity_poly.entity_id
_entity_poly.type
_entity_poly.pdbx_seq_one_letter_code
_entity_poly.pdbx_strand_id
1 'polypeptide(L)'
;ASHFQNGVHLRPRTYSLQESNVDLQLTIVDTVGFGDQINKEESYKPIVDYIDAQFENFLEEELKIKRSLYDYHDSRIHICLYFIAPTGHSLKSLDLVTMKKLDSK
;
A
#
# COMPACT_ATOMS: atom_id res chain seq x y z
N ALA A 1 3.34 22.77 -9.15
CA ALA A 1 4.15 21.54 -9.00
C ALA A 1 3.83 20.65 -10.19
N SER A 2 4.83 20.18 -10.93
CA SER A 2 4.58 19.18 -11.99
C SER A 2 4.16 17.89 -11.30
N HIS A 3 2.88 17.52 -11.43
CA HIS A 3 2.35 16.29 -10.83
C HIS A 3 2.78 15.03 -11.58
N PHE A 4 3.46 15.16 -12.72
CA PHE A 4 3.85 14.03 -13.55
C PHE A 4 5.09 13.33 -12.99
N GLN A 5 4.93 12.08 -12.57
CA GLN A 5 6.04 11.21 -12.16
C GLN A 5 6.40 10.20 -13.24
N ASN A 6 7.69 9.86 -13.35
CA ASN A 6 8.18 8.88 -14.33
C ASN A 6 7.88 7.41 -13.94
N GLY A 7 7.39 7.18 -12.72
CA GLY A 7 7.07 5.85 -12.21
C GLY A 7 6.18 5.92 -10.97
N VAL A 8 5.74 4.75 -10.50
CA VAL A 8 4.94 4.61 -9.29
C VAL A 8 5.85 4.31 -8.10
N HIS A 9 5.72 5.10 -7.05
CA HIS A 9 6.50 4.95 -5.81
C HIS A 9 5.59 4.98 -4.59
N LEU A 10 5.93 4.20 -3.56
CA LEU A 10 5.21 4.23 -2.30
C LEU A 10 5.93 5.10 -1.28
N ARG A 11 5.16 5.90 -0.55
CA ARG A 11 5.68 6.80 0.49
C ARG A 11 4.98 6.53 1.83
N PRO A 12 5.57 5.70 2.71
CA PRO A 12 5.05 5.48 4.05
C PRO A 12 5.27 6.69 4.95
N ARG A 13 4.29 6.98 5.81
CA ARG A 13 4.36 8.00 6.86
C ARG A 13 3.67 7.50 8.11
N THR A 14 4.40 7.44 9.20
CA THR A 14 3.89 6.95 10.49
C THR A 14 3.56 8.12 11.41
N TYR A 15 2.44 8.01 12.09
CA TYR A 15 1.91 9.00 13.02
C TYR A 15 1.54 8.30 14.33
N SER A 16 1.85 8.95 15.45
CA SER A 16 1.35 8.55 16.77
C SER A 16 0.12 9.39 17.09
N LEU A 17 -1.01 8.73 17.28
CA LEU A 17 -2.32 9.33 17.48
C LEU A 17 -2.95 8.75 18.74
N GLN A 18 -3.90 9.47 19.33
CA GLN A 18 -4.73 8.96 20.42
C GLN A 18 -6.19 9.06 20.00
N GLU A 19 -6.87 7.92 19.87
CA GLU A 19 -8.26 7.85 19.43
C GLU A 19 -9.10 7.13 20.49
N SER A 20 -10.06 7.84 21.10
CA SER A 20 -10.98 7.27 22.09
C SER A 20 -10.31 6.45 23.21
N ASN A 21 -9.17 6.93 23.72
CA ASN A 21 -8.30 6.29 24.73
C ASN A 21 -7.45 5.09 24.24
N VAL A 22 -7.31 4.92 22.93
CA VAL A 22 -6.37 3.98 22.33
C VAL A 22 -5.20 4.75 21.75
N ASP A 23 -3.98 4.39 22.17
CA ASP A 23 -2.75 4.88 21.54
C ASP A 23 -2.56 4.12 20.22
N LEU A 24 -2.67 4.84 19.11
CA LEU A 24 -2.63 4.29 17.76
C LEU A 24 -1.36 4.74 17.04
N GLN A 25 -0.57 3.78 16.56
CA GLN A 25 0.51 4.03 15.61
C GLN A 25 0.00 3.81 14.19
N LEU A 26 -0.47 4.88 13.55
CA LEU A 26 -1.04 4.83 12.21
C LEU A 26 0.05 5.05 11.16
N THR A 27 0.22 4.10 10.24
CA THR A 27 1.06 4.28 9.05
C THR A 27 0.19 4.45 7.81
N ILE A 28 0.33 5.59 7.13
CA ILE A 28 -0.33 5.88 5.85
C ILE A 28 0.72 5.70 4.74
N VAL A 29 0.42 4.85 3.77
CA VAL A 29 1.28 4.61 2.61
C VAL A 29 0.64 5.22 1.37
N ASP A 30 1.20 6.34 0.91
CA ASP A 30 0.71 7.03 -0.29
C ASP A 30 1.28 6.38 -1.56
N THR A 31 0.44 6.17 -2.58
CA THR A 31 0.88 5.82 -3.93
C THR A 31 1.13 7.11 -4.73
N VAL A 32 2.39 7.37 -5.07
CA VAL A 32 2.80 8.57 -5.80
C VAL A 32 3.06 8.20 -7.25
N GLY A 33 2.49 8.97 -8.19
CA GLY A 33 2.69 8.74 -9.63
C GLY A 33 1.76 7.71 -10.27
N PHE A 34 0.80 7.16 -9.53
CA PHE A 34 -0.10 6.13 -10.05
C PHE A 34 -1.00 6.68 -11.15
N GLY A 35 -0.83 6.17 -12.37
CA GLY A 35 -1.64 6.54 -13.53
C GLY A 35 -1.16 7.76 -14.31
N ASP A 36 0.01 8.34 -13.98
CA ASP A 36 0.60 9.46 -14.72
C ASP A 36 1.30 9.03 -16.01
N GLN A 37 1.97 7.87 -16.00
CA GLN A 37 2.79 7.40 -17.12
C GLN A 37 1.95 7.10 -18.37
N ILE A 38 2.53 7.21 -19.57
CA ILE A 38 1.83 6.82 -20.81
C ILE A 38 1.63 5.29 -20.84
N ASN A 39 2.68 4.53 -20.55
CA ASN A 39 2.58 3.08 -20.34
C ASN A 39 2.25 2.79 -18.88
N LYS A 40 1.10 2.15 -18.64
CA LYS A 40 0.54 1.89 -17.30
C LYS A 40 0.38 0.40 -17.00
N GLU A 41 0.89 -0.48 -17.87
CA GLU A 41 0.67 -1.93 -17.78
C GLU A 41 1.20 -2.51 -16.46
N GLU A 42 2.28 -1.94 -15.93
CA GLU A 42 2.97 -2.44 -14.74
C GLU A 42 2.91 -1.49 -13.54
N SER A 43 2.03 -0.49 -13.58
CA SER A 43 1.88 0.50 -12.50
C SER A 43 1.47 -0.11 -11.15
N TYR A 44 0.91 -1.32 -11.14
CA TYR A 44 0.55 -2.03 -9.91
C TYR A 44 1.75 -2.71 -9.23
N LYS A 45 2.84 -3.01 -9.96
CA LYS A 45 3.96 -3.80 -9.42
C LYS A 45 4.57 -3.17 -8.17
N PRO A 46 4.93 -1.87 -8.16
CA PRO A 46 5.53 -1.27 -6.96
C PRO A 46 4.60 -1.29 -5.74
N ILE A 47 3.28 -1.33 -5.96
CA ILE A 47 2.29 -1.42 -4.90
C ILE A 47 2.27 -2.84 -4.33
N VAL A 48 2.17 -3.84 -5.21
CA VAL A 48 2.15 -5.27 -4.84
C VAL A 48 3.47 -5.67 -4.17
N ASP A 49 4.60 -5.29 -4.76
CA ASP A 49 5.93 -5.61 -4.24
C ASP A 49 6.12 -5.04 -2.82
N TYR A 50 5.60 -3.84 -2.55
CA TYR A 50 5.66 -3.26 -1.21
C TYR A 50 4.82 -4.06 -0.21
N ILE A 51 3.59 -4.45 -0.58
CA ILE A 51 2.70 -5.25 0.27
C ILE A 51 3.34 -6.61 0.56
N ASP A 52 3.85 -7.29 -0.48
CA ASP A 52 4.52 -8.58 -0.36
C ASP A 52 5.76 -8.49 0.54
N ALA A 53 6.55 -7.42 0.42
CA ALA A 53 7.69 -7.20 1.31
C ALA A 53 7.27 -7.03 2.79
N GLN A 54 6.11 -6.42 3.07
CA GLN A 54 5.63 -6.33 4.46
C GLN A 54 5.17 -7.69 4.99
N PHE A 55 4.55 -8.52 4.15
CA PHE A 55 4.21 -9.89 4.52
C PHE A 55 5.46 -10.75 4.75
N GLU A 56 6.47 -10.63 3.90
CA GLU A 56 7.73 -11.34 4.05
C GLU A 56 8.44 -10.95 5.35
N ASN A 57 8.55 -9.65 5.65
CA ASN A 57 9.13 -9.17 6.91
C ASN A 57 8.44 -9.75 8.15
N PHE A 58 7.10 -9.84 8.12
CA PHE A 58 6.33 -10.42 9.22
C PHE A 58 6.56 -11.94 9.31
N LEU A 59 6.55 -12.65 8.17
CA LEU A 59 6.81 -14.09 8.11
C LEU A 59 8.22 -14.43 8.61
N GLU A 60 9.23 -13.64 8.25
CA GLU A 60 10.60 -13.81 8.75
C GLU A 60 10.67 -13.70 10.27
N GLU A 61 9.92 -12.78 10.89
CA GLU A 61 9.85 -12.67 12.35
C GLU A 61 9.14 -13.87 12.98
N GLU A 62 8.06 -14.38 12.37
CA GLU A 62 7.35 -15.57 12.85
C GLU A 62 8.23 -16.83 12.84
N LEU A 63 9.13 -16.93 11.85
CA LEU A 63 10.04 -18.07 11.67
C LEU A 63 11.29 -18.02 12.56
N LYS A 64 11.55 -16.92 13.28
CA LYS A 64 12.70 -16.83 14.20
C LYS A 64 12.58 -17.80 15.38
N ILE A 65 13.68 -18.47 15.71
CA ILE A 65 13.78 -19.34 16.90
C ILE A 65 13.51 -18.55 18.19
N LYS A 66 14.03 -17.32 18.27
CA LYS A 66 13.74 -16.35 19.34
C LYS A 66 12.90 -15.21 18.78
N ARG A 67 11.60 -15.45 18.65
CA ARG A 67 10.61 -14.49 18.15
C ARG A 67 10.15 -13.51 19.23
N SER A 68 9.94 -12.25 18.87
CA SER A 68 9.35 -11.22 19.75
C SER A 68 8.09 -10.60 19.14
N LEU A 69 7.10 -11.43 18.79
CA LEU A 69 5.88 -10.99 18.09
C LEU A 69 5.05 -9.96 18.85
N TYR A 70 5.15 -9.92 20.19
CA TYR A 70 4.40 -8.98 21.02
C TYR A 70 4.97 -7.55 20.96
N ASP A 71 6.28 -7.42 20.72
CA ASP A 71 6.96 -6.13 20.55
C ASP A 71 7.17 -5.75 19.08
N TYR A 72 6.85 -6.68 18.16
CA TYR A 72 7.07 -6.47 16.74
C TYR A 72 6.07 -5.46 16.18
N HIS A 73 6.58 -4.43 15.51
CA HIS A 73 5.75 -3.46 14.81
C HIS A 73 5.20 -4.10 13.53
N ASP A 74 3.90 -4.42 13.52
CA ASP A 74 3.24 -4.95 12.33
C ASP A 74 3.11 -3.88 11.24
N SER A 75 3.95 -3.99 10.21
CA SER A 75 3.98 -3.07 9.07
C SER A 75 3.11 -3.50 7.89
N ARG A 76 2.35 -4.61 8.01
CA ARG A 76 1.47 -5.09 6.94
C ARG A 76 0.38 -4.07 6.61
N ILE A 77 -0.07 -4.06 5.37
CA ILE A 77 -1.18 -3.20 4.95
C ILE A 77 -2.50 -3.84 5.39
N HIS A 78 -3.13 -3.28 6.42
CA HIS A 78 -4.40 -3.79 6.94
C HIS A 78 -5.62 -3.37 6.11
N ILE A 79 -5.55 -2.21 5.46
CA ILE A 79 -6.66 -1.64 4.66
C ILE A 79 -6.08 -0.97 3.41
N CYS A 80 -6.69 -1.25 2.25
CA CYS A 80 -6.43 -0.55 1.00
C CYS A 80 -7.62 0.34 0.63
N LEU A 81 -7.42 1.66 0.61
CA LEU A 81 -8.42 2.61 0.11
C LEU A 81 -8.14 2.93 -1.36
N TYR A 82 -8.97 2.42 -2.26
CA TYR A 82 -8.84 2.64 -3.70
C TYR A 82 -9.72 3.79 -4.18
N PHE A 83 -9.10 4.84 -4.72
CA PHE A 83 -9.80 6.04 -5.18
C PHE A 83 -10.21 5.91 -6.65
N ILE A 84 -11.50 5.72 -6.90
CA ILE A 84 -12.07 5.70 -8.25
C ILE A 84 -12.37 7.14 -8.68
N ALA A 85 -11.86 7.54 -9.84
CA ALA A 85 -12.13 8.86 -10.38
C ALA A 85 -13.63 9.01 -10.74
N PRO A 86 -14.28 10.14 -10.40
CA PRO A 86 -15.70 10.35 -10.65
C PRO A 86 -15.97 10.68 -12.13
N THR A 87 -15.77 9.70 -13.03
CA THR A 87 -15.92 9.86 -14.48
C THR A 87 -17.36 9.75 -14.96
N GLY A 88 -18.28 9.27 -14.11
CA GLY A 88 -19.69 9.02 -14.46
C GLY A 88 -19.92 7.85 -15.42
N HIS A 89 -18.87 7.09 -15.74
CA HIS A 89 -18.92 5.91 -16.60
C HIS A 89 -18.52 4.66 -15.78
N SER A 90 -17.91 3.66 -16.43
CA SER A 90 -17.35 2.47 -15.79
C SER A 90 -15.95 2.71 -15.22
N LEU A 91 -15.43 1.69 -14.52
CA LEU A 91 -14.03 1.64 -14.06
C LEU A 91 -13.05 1.74 -15.23
N LYS A 92 -11.91 2.43 -15.02
CA LYS A 92 -10.85 2.46 -16.03
C LYS A 92 -10.18 1.09 -16.12
N SER A 93 -9.61 0.76 -17.27
CA SER A 93 -8.86 -0.48 -17.46
C SER A 93 -7.72 -0.63 -16.45
N LEU A 94 -7.05 0.48 -16.10
CA LEU A 94 -6.02 0.49 -15.05
C LEU A 94 -6.59 0.09 -13.69
N ASP A 95 -7.77 0.62 -13.33
CA ASP A 95 -8.43 0.33 -12.06
C ASP A 95 -8.78 -1.17 -11.98
N LEU A 96 -9.36 -1.72 -13.05
CA LEU A 96 -9.69 -3.14 -13.13
C LEU A 96 -8.48 -4.05 -12.98
N VAL A 97 -7.36 -3.75 -13.66
CA VAL A 97 -6.14 -4.56 -13.57
C VAL A 97 -5.54 -4.46 -12.17
N THR A 98 -5.44 -3.25 -11.62
CA THR A 98 -4.81 -3.02 -10.31
C THR A 98 -5.62 -3.64 -9.19
N MET A 99 -6.94 -3.43 -9.16
CA MET A 99 -7.81 -4.01 -8.14
C MET A 99 -7.77 -5.54 -8.17
N LYS A 100 -7.77 -6.17 -9.36
CA LYS A 100 -7.63 -7.63 -9.49
C LYS A 100 -6.31 -8.17 -8.94
N LYS A 101 -5.24 -7.37 -8.99
CA LYS A 101 -3.92 -7.75 -8.45
C LYS A 101 -3.81 -7.53 -6.95
N LEU A 102 -4.59 -6.60 -6.40
CA LEU A 102 -4.62 -6.28 -4.97
C LEU A 102 -5.65 -7.09 -4.18
N ASP A 103 -6.71 -7.60 -4.83
CA ASP A 103 -7.80 -8.36 -4.18
C ASP A 103 -7.33 -9.64 -3.47
N SER A 104 -6.27 -10.27 -3.97
CA SER A 104 -5.73 -11.51 -3.41
C SER A 104 -4.50 -11.29 -2.52
N LYS A 105 -4.29 -10.06 -2.03
CA LYS A 105 -3.17 -9.69 -1.18
C LYS A 105 -3.63 -9.47 0.25
#